data_AF-A0A2T3W386-F1
#
_entry.id   AF-A0A2T3W386-F1
#
_cell.length_a   1.000
_cell.length_b   1.000
_cell.length_c   1.000
_cell.angle_alpha   90.00
_cell.angle_beta   90.00
_cell.angle_gamma   90.00
#
_symmetry.space_group_name_H-M   'P 1'
#
loop_
_entity.id
_entity.type
_entity.pdbx_description
1 polymer ?
#
loop_
_entity_poly.entity_id
_entity_poly.type
_entity_poly.pdbx_seq_one_letter_code
_entity_poly.pdbx_strand_id
1 'polypeptide(L)'
;MPDLPLDADLLNSRRRLGERIRQLREARGWSQDTFAHLAGLNRAYPHKIETGKVDLRYSTLVRVAHVLNITVADVVTLDVT
;
A
#
# COMPACT_ATOMS: atom_id res chain seq x y z
N MET A 1 -16.13 -19.56 -17.94
CA MET A 1 -15.07 -18.69 -17.38
C MET A 1 -14.19 -19.58 -16.53
N PRO A 2 -12.86 -19.65 -16.75
CA PRO A 2 -11.99 -20.41 -15.86
C PRO A 2 -11.97 -19.71 -14.49
N ASP A 3 -11.92 -20.49 -13.41
CA ASP A 3 -11.80 -19.97 -12.04
C ASP A 3 -10.62 -18.99 -11.97
N LEU A 4 -10.91 -17.70 -11.74
CA LEU A 4 -9.88 -16.72 -11.39
C LEU A 4 -9.22 -17.18 -10.08
N PRO A 5 -7.90 -17.08 -9.91
CA PRO A 5 -7.25 -17.40 -8.66
C PRO A 5 -7.52 -16.27 -7.64
N LEU A 6 -8.73 -16.24 -7.08
CA LEU A 6 -9.28 -14.99 -6.55
C LEU A 6 -8.75 -14.58 -5.18
N ASP A 7 -8.24 -15.49 -4.34
CA ASP A 7 -7.94 -15.11 -2.96
C ASP A 7 -6.45 -15.09 -2.62
N ALA A 8 -5.72 -16.14 -2.99
CA ALA A 8 -4.29 -16.26 -2.68
C ALA A 8 -3.46 -15.21 -3.43
N ASP A 9 -3.72 -15.05 -4.73
CA ASP A 9 -2.97 -14.12 -5.57
C ASP A 9 -3.30 -12.67 -5.23
N LEU A 10 -4.57 -12.35 -4.98
CA LEU A 10 -4.95 -11.02 -4.49
C LEU A 10 -4.35 -10.71 -3.11
N LEU A 11 -4.24 -11.70 -2.21
CA LEU A 11 -3.55 -11.51 -0.93
C LEU A 11 -2.05 -11.25 -1.11
N ASN A 12 -1.39 -12.01 -1.98
CA ASN A 12 0.03 -11.82 -2.30
C ASN A 12 0.29 -10.45 -2.91
N SER A 13 -0.54 -10.02 -3.87
CA SER A 13 -0.45 -8.69 -4.49
C SER A 13 -0.64 -7.56 -3.47
N ARG A 14 -1.60 -7.68 -2.55
CA ARG A 14 -1.79 -6.71 -1.45
C ARG A 14 -0.57 -6.64 -0.53
N ARG A 15 0.04 -7.78 -0.18
CA ARG A 15 1.24 -7.81 0.65
C ARG A 15 2.43 -7.14 -0.04
N ARG A 16 2.63 -7.39 -1.34
CA ARG A 16 3.68 -6.75 -2.13
C ARG A 16 3.49 -5.23 -2.22
N LEU A 17 2.26 -4.78 -2.48
CA LEU A 17 1.90 -3.36 -2.47
C LEU A 17 2.20 -2.72 -1.09
N GLY A 18 1.78 -3.39 -0.02
CA GLY A 18 2.04 -2.94 1.35
C GLY A 18 3.53 -2.82 1.67
N GLU A 19 4.31 -3.82 1.29
CA GLU A 19 5.77 -3.84 1.48
C GLU A 19 6.46 -2.72 0.67
N ARG A 20 6.00 -2.45 -0.56
CA ARG A 20 6.52 -1.34 -1.37
C ARG A 20 6.25 0.02 -0.69
N ILE A 21 5.05 0.22 -0.16
CA ILE A 21 4.70 1.43 0.60
C ILE A 21 5.59 1.56 1.84
N ARG A 22 5.82 0.46 2.57
CA ARG A 22 6.71 0.42 3.73
C ARG A 22 8.13 0.87 3.36
N GLN A 23 8.71 0.31 2.31
CA GLN A 23 10.06 0.66 1.86
C GLN A 23 10.17 2.14 1.49
N LEU A 24 9.18 2.67 0.77
CA LEU A 24 9.13 4.09 0.39
C LEU A 24 8.96 5.02 1.60
N ARG A 25 8.26 4.58 2.64
CA ARG A 25 8.13 5.30 3.90
C ARG A 25 9.45 5.28 4.68
N GLU A 26 10.07 4.11 4.82
CA GLU A 26 11.32 3.93 5.57
C GLU A 26 12.49 4.66 4.88
N ALA A 27 12.53 4.71 3.55
CA ALA A 27 13.49 5.50 2.79
C ALA A 27 13.41 7.02 3.08
N ARG A 28 12.29 7.49 3.63
CA ARG A 28 12.12 8.89 4.09
C ARG A 28 12.41 9.08 5.58
N GLY A 29 12.78 8.02 6.29
CA GLY A 29 12.99 8.05 7.74
C GLY A 29 11.70 8.22 8.55
N TRP A 30 10.53 7.96 7.97
CA TRP A 30 9.25 8.18 8.64
C TRP A 30 8.81 6.98 9.45
N SER A 31 8.38 7.23 10.69
CA SER A 31 7.62 6.24 11.47
C SER A 31 6.23 6.02 10.85
N GLN A 32 5.55 4.93 11.23
CA GLN A 32 4.16 4.71 10.82
C GLN A 32 3.22 5.83 11.33
N ASP A 33 3.50 6.39 12.50
CA ASP A 33 2.72 7.48 13.08
C ASP A 33 2.88 8.78 12.28
N THR A 34 4.13 9.13 11.95
CA THR A 34 4.46 10.28 11.08
C THR A 34 3.80 10.12 9.72
N PHE A 35 3.88 8.93 9.12
CA PHE A 35 3.26 8.66 7.83
C PHE A 35 1.74 8.72 7.89
N ALA A 36 1.12 8.18 8.95
CA ALA A 36 -0.32 8.30 9.17
C ALA A 36 -0.73 9.77 9.21
N HIS A 37 -0.02 10.58 9.99
CA HIS A 37 -0.31 12.00 10.12
C HIS A 37 -0.19 12.74 8.78
N LEU A 38 0.94 12.58 8.08
CA LEU A 38 1.18 13.23 6.77
C LEU A 38 0.13 12.82 5.73
N ALA A 39 -0.24 11.53 5.70
CA ALA A 39 -1.26 11.01 4.79
C ALA A 39 -2.69 11.25 5.29
N GLY A 40 -2.89 11.85 6.47
CA GLY A 40 -4.18 12.05 7.14
C GLY A 40 -4.96 10.77 7.43
N LEU A 41 -4.24 9.67 7.66
CA LEU A 41 -4.79 8.36 7.96
C LEU A 41 -4.92 8.16 9.47
N ASN A 42 -5.78 7.23 9.86
CA ASN A 42 -5.79 6.76 11.24
C ASN A 42 -4.45 6.07 11.57
N ARG A 43 -3.94 6.30 12.78
CA ARG A 43 -2.67 5.75 13.31
C ARG A 43 -2.48 4.24 13.09
N ALA A 44 -3.54 3.44 13.21
CA ALA A 44 -3.47 1.99 13.03
C ALA A 44 -3.48 1.55 11.56
N TYR A 45 -3.79 2.45 10.63
CA TYR A 45 -4.03 2.11 9.23
C TYR A 45 -2.74 1.79 8.46
N PRO A 46 -1.62 2.53 8.59
CA PRO A 46 -0.36 2.17 7.94
C PRO A 46 0.07 0.71 8.19
N HIS A 47 0.00 0.22 9.44
CA HIS A 47 0.32 -1.17 9.73
C HIS A 47 -0.56 -2.15 8.93
N LYS A 48 -1.86 -1.89 8.82
CA LYS A 48 -2.78 -2.75 8.06
C LYS A 48 -2.47 -2.74 6.56
N ILE A 49 -2.12 -1.57 6.02
CA ILE A 49 -1.74 -1.39 4.62
C ILE A 49 -0.44 -2.15 4.35
N GLU A 50 0.60 -1.89 5.15
CA GLU A 50 1.95 -2.44 4.97
C GLU A 50 2.02 -3.95 5.13
N THR A 51 1.04 -4.56 5.81
CA THR A 51 0.92 -6.01 5.98
C THR A 51 -0.10 -6.66 5.05
N GLY A 52 -0.71 -5.91 4.13
CA GLY A 52 -1.73 -6.40 3.20
C GLY A 52 -3.04 -6.88 3.87
N LYS A 53 -3.27 -6.50 5.13
CA LYS A 53 -4.46 -6.90 5.93
C LYS A 53 -5.74 -6.17 5.53
N VAL A 54 -5.63 -5.13 4.72
CA VAL A 54 -6.76 -4.38 4.17
C VAL A 54 -6.64 -4.30 2.66
N ASP A 55 -7.78 -4.27 2.00
CA ASP A 55 -7.84 -3.81 0.62
C ASP A 55 -7.72 -2.28 0.59
N LEU A 56 -6.72 -1.79 -0.14
CA LEU A 56 -6.37 -0.38 -0.14
C LEU A 56 -7.26 0.35 -1.14
N ARG A 57 -8.21 1.13 -0.63
CA ARG A 57 -9.05 1.99 -1.48
C ARG A 57 -8.18 2.91 -2.33
N TYR A 58 -8.59 3.11 -3.59
CA TYR A 58 -7.91 4.00 -4.53
C TYR A 58 -7.67 5.41 -3.96
N SER A 59 -8.65 6.00 -3.27
CA SER A 59 -8.49 7.32 -2.63
C SER A 59 -7.38 7.35 -1.57
N THR A 60 -7.18 6.26 -0.83
CA THR A 60 -6.05 6.13 0.10
C THR A 60 -4.73 6.00 -0.67
N LEU A 61 -4.70 5.21 -1.74
CA LEU A 61 -3.52 5.03 -2.58
C LEU A 61 -3.04 6.36 -3.18
N VAL A 62 -3.97 7.21 -3.66
CA VAL A 62 -3.65 8.56 -4.15
C VAL A 62 -3.02 9.43 -3.06
N ARG A 63 -3.55 9.40 -1.83
CA ARG A 63 -3.00 10.16 -0.69
C ARG A 63 -1.60 9.68 -0.30
N VAL A 64 -1.39 8.37 -0.32
CA VAL A 64 -0.09 7.74 -0.09
C VAL A 64 0.92 8.20 -1.15
N ALA A 65 0.56 8.11 -2.43
CA ALA A 65 1.42 8.55 -3.53
C ALA A 65 1.77 10.04 -3.42
N HIS A 66 0.79 10.88 -3.12
CA HIS A 66 0.98 12.33 -2.92
C HIS A 66 1.96 12.63 -1.79
N VAL A 67 1.80 12.01 -0.62
CA VAL A 67 2.70 12.21 0.52
C VAL A 67 4.10 11.67 0.26
N LEU A 68 4.18 10.56 -0.48
CA LEU A 68 5.44 10.01 -0.95
C LEU A 68 5.95 10.76 -2.20
N ASN A 69 5.37 11.88 -2.63
CA ASN A 69 5.81 12.66 -3.80
C ASN A 69 6.18 11.80 -5.03
N ILE A 70 5.33 10.84 -5.36
CA ILE A 70 5.46 9.91 -6.49
C ILE A 70 4.10 9.72 -7.15
N THR A 71 4.07 9.07 -8.31
CA THR A 71 2.82 8.71 -8.97
C THR A 71 2.20 7.46 -8.33
N VAL A 72 0.92 7.22 -8.56
CA VAL A 72 0.28 5.95 -8.17
C VAL A 72 0.97 4.76 -8.85
N ALA A 73 1.40 4.91 -10.11
CA ALA A 73 2.08 3.85 -10.85
C ALA A 73 3.42 3.45 -10.21
N ASP A 74 4.10 4.37 -9.52
CA ASP A 74 5.35 4.07 -8.81
C ASP A 74 5.14 3.22 -7.53
N VAL A 75 3.91 3.19 -7.03
CA VAL A 75 3.51 2.42 -5.85
C VAL A 75 3.07 1.01 -6.24
N VAL A 76 2.38 0.84 -7.37
CA VAL A 76 1.78 -0.42 -7.79
C VAL A 76 2.67 -1.16 -8.79
N THR A 77 2.96 -2.44 -8.53
CA THR A 77 3.54 -3.34 -9.52
C THR A 77 2.48 -4.35 -9.98
N LEU A 78 2.32 -4.50 -11.29
CA LEU A 78 1.42 -5.51 -11.87
C LEU A 78 2.17 -6.84 -11.93
N ASP A 79 1.98 -7.68 -10.93
CA ASP A 79 2.42 -9.06 -10.95
C ASP A 79 1.19 -9.95 -11.24
N VAL A 80 0.81 -10.05 -12.51
CA VAL A 80 -0.14 -11.07 -12.96
C VAL A 80 0.71 -12.23 -13.48
N THR A 81 0.66 -13.37 -12.79
CA THR A 81 1.26 -14.63 -13.26
C THR A 81 0.15 -15.55 -13.74
#